data_AF-A0A2N5SEE7-F1
#
_entry.id   AF-A0A2N5SEE7-F1
#
_cell.length_a   1.000
_cell.length_b   1.000
_cell.length_c   1.000
_cell.angle_alpha   90.00
_cell.angle_beta   90.00
_cell.angle_gamma   90.00
#
_symmetry.space_group_name_H-M   'P 1'
#
loop_
_entity.id
_entity.type
_entity.pdbx_description
1 polymer ?
#
loop_
_entity_poly.entity_id
_entity_poly.type
_entity_poly.pdbx_seq_one_letter_code
_entity_poly.pdbx_strand_id
1 'polypeptide(L)'
;MSPHEDAQNLAFNKIQQAIREEDLWLAAWLMARFINKHEYQLMPSQLTWLNGELSQRRREVQNTCLALEERAQRDARDDFHKWFSTGLMFREISDRSWDNHTYGFELWRLRTKLAVYSRAAGYLQEIILMATRKRDRKSGVSLELELEAMGCAPSTHSIQA
;
A
#
# COMPACT_ATOMS: atom_id res chain seq x y z
N MET A 1 -28.38 -13.95 -12.32
CA MET A 1 -27.91 -12.65 -11.80
C MET A 1 -28.54 -11.57 -12.64
N SER A 2 -28.87 -10.44 -12.05
CA SER A 2 -29.42 -9.29 -12.78
C SER A 2 -28.31 -8.61 -13.61
N PRO A 3 -28.59 -8.06 -14.81
CA PRO A 3 -27.61 -7.30 -15.58
C PRO A 3 -26.92 -6.18 -14.79
N HIS A 4 -27.60 -5.63 -13.77
CA HIS A 4 -27.05 -4.63 -12.87
C HIS A 4 -25.99 -5.21 -11.91
N GLU A 5 -26.23 -6.43 -11.39
CA GLU A 5 -25.27 -7.14 -10.53
C GLU A 5 -24.02 -7.54 -11.32
N ASP A 6 -24.20 -7.96 -12.57
CA ASP A 6 -23.08 -8.33 -13.46
C ASP A 6 -22.19 -7.12 -13.76
N ALA A 7 -22.78 -5.96 -14.05
CA ALA A 7 -22.05 -4.72 -14.28
C ALA A 7 -21.30 -4.24 -13.02
N GLN A 8 -21.93 -4.33 -11.85
CA GLN A 8 -21.29 -4.00 -10.58
C GLN A 8 -20.10 -4.91 -10.29
N ASN A 9 -20.26 -6.23 -10.48
CA ASN A 9 -19.16 -7.18 -10.28
C ASN A 9 -18.01 -6.92 -11.23
N LEU A 10 -18.30 -6.62 -12.50
CA LEU A 10 -17.27 -6.27 -13.47
C LEU A 10 -16.51 -4.99 -13.08
N ALA A 11 -17.22 -3.96 -12.58
CA ALA A 11 -16.60 -2.74 -12.10
C ALA A 11 -15.70 -3.00 -10.89
N PHE A 12 -16.15 -3.84 -9.95
CA PHE A 12 -15.35 -4.21 -8.79
C PHE A 12 -14.13 -5.06 -9.17
N ASN A 13 -14.24 -5.97 -10.13
CA ASN A 13 -13.11 -6.77 -10.61
C ASN A 13 -11.95 -5.89 -11.13
N LYS A 14 -12.26 -4.75 -11.77
CA LYS A 14 -11.23 -3.78 -12.18
C LYS A 14 -10.53 -3.13 -10.99
N ILE A 15 -11.25 -2.83 -9.91
CA ILE A 15 -10.66 -2.34 -8.66
C ILE A 15 -9.74 -3.40 -8.07
N GLN A 16 -10.18 -4.68 -8.05
CA GLN A 16 -9.34 -5.78 -7.55
C GLN A 16 -8.07 -5.94 -8.38
N GLN A 17 -8.18 -5.86 -9.70
CA GLN A 17 -7.03 -5.93 -10.59
C GLN A 17 -6.03 -4.80 -10.31
N ALA A 18 -6.49 -3.55 -10.24
CA ALA A 18 -5.63 -2.42 -9.92
C ALA A 18 -4.92 -2.59 -8.56
N ILE A 19 -5.60 -3.11 -7.54
CA ILE A 19 -5.00 -3.41 -6.23
C ILE A 19 -3.91 -4.49 -6.35
N ARG A 20 -4.15 -5.55 -7.13
CA ARG A 20 -3.18 -6.65 -7.34
C ARG A 20 -1.95 -6.19 -8.13
N GLU A 21 -2.14 -5.24 -9.04
CA GLU A 21 -1.07 -4.62 -9.84
C GLU A 21 -0.35 -3.49 -9.08
N GLU A 22 -0.68 -3.27 -7.80
CA GLU A 22 -0.15 -2.19 -6.95
C GLU A 22 -0.45 -0.76 -7.47
N ASP A 23 -1.40 -0.62 -8.39
CA ASP A 23 -1.86 0.67 -8.89
C ASP A 23 -2.99 1.21 -8.02
N LEU A 24 -2.61 1.67 -6.84
CA LEU A 24 -3.54 2.10 -5.81
C LEU A 24 -4.23 3.44 -6.13
N TRP A 25 -3.62 4.26 -6.99
CA TRP A 25 -4.25 5.47 -7.52
C TRP A 25 -5.38 5.13 -8.48
N LEU A 26 -5.14 4.19 -9.40
CA LEU A 26 -6.21 3.68 -10.26
C LEU A 26 -7.29 2.98 -9.44
N ALA A 27 -6.93 2.16 -8.45
CA ALA A 27 -7.90 1.52 -7.57
C ALA A 27 -8.80 2.54 -6.84
N ALA A 28 -8.21 3.60 -6.29
CA ALA A 28 -8.95 4.66 -5.61
C ALA A 28 -9.87 5.42 -6.58
N TRP A 29 -9.39 5.74 -7.77
CA TRP A 29 -10.20 6.40 -8.80
C TRP A 29 -11.36 5.53 -9.29
N LEU A 30 -11.12 4.24 -9.52
CA LEU A 30 -12.15 3.27 -9.88
C LEU A 30 -13.18 3.11 -8.76
N MET A 31 -12.76 3.09 -7.49
CA MET A 31 -13.67 3.05 -6.34
C MET A 31 -14.52 4.33 -6.25
N ALA A 32 -13.92 5.50 -6.46
CA ALA A 32 -14.66 6.75 -6.49
C ALA A 32 -15.75 6.72 -7.57
N ARG A 33 -15.45 6.23 -8.77
CA ARG A 33 -16.46 6.05 -9.83
C ARG A 33 -17.51 5.00 -9.47
N PHE A 34 -17.10 3.88 -8.89
CA PHE A 34 -17.99 2.80 -8.46
C PHE A 34 -19.11 3.36 -7.54
N ILE A 35 -18.73 4.18 -6.57
CA ILE A 35 -19.68 4.75 -5.59
C ILE A 35 -20.39 5.98 -6.14
N ASN A 36 -19.66 6.92 -6.74
CA ASN A 36 -20.20 8.25 -7.04
C ASN A 36 -20.88 8.33 -8.41
N LYS A 37 -20.35 7.63 -9.42
CA LYS A 37 -20.89 7.64 -10.78
C LYS A 37 -21.96 6.58 -10.98
N HIS A 38 -21.72 5.39 -10.45
CA HIS A 38 -22.60 4.25 -10.65
C HIS A 38 -23.54 3.98 -9.48
N GLU A 39 -23.37 4.72 -8.37
CA GLU A 39 -24.15 4.55 -7.13
C GLU A 39 -24.15 3.11 -6.58
N TYR A 40 -23.11 2.33 -6.91
CA TYR A 40 -22.98 0.96 -6.44
C TYR A 40 -22.58 0.91 -4.96
N GLN A 41 -23.06 -0.13 -4.28
CA GLN A 41 -22.71 -0.42 -2.89
C GLN A 41 -21.88 -1.69 -2.82
N LEU A 42 -20.83 -1.70 -1.99
CA LEU A 42 -20.04 -2.91 -1.81
C LEU A 42 -20.90 -4.04 -1.25
N MET A 43 -20.81 -5.21 -1.89
CA MET A 43 -21.35 -6.43 -1.32
C MET A 43 -20.51 -6.89 -0.11
N PRO A 44 -21.08 -7.64 0.84
CA PRO A 44 -20.34 -8.17 1.99
C PRO A 44 -19.09 -8.96 1.60
N SER A 45 -19.14 -9.74 0.51
CA SER A 45 -18.00 -10.50 -0.02
C SER A 45 -16.89 -9.57 -0.54
N GLN A 46 -17.25 -8.49 -1.23
CA GLN A 46 -16.31 -7.49 -1.76
C GLN A 46 -15.62 -6.73 -0.62
N LEU A 47 -16.37 -6.34 0.40
CA LEU A 47 -15.81 -5.71 1.61
C LEU A 47 -14.92 -6.69 2.39
N THR A 48 -15.31 -7.94 2.51
CA THR A 48 -14.48 -9.00 3.14
C THR A 48 -13.16 -9.15 2.41
N TRP A 49 -13.19 -9.18 1.07
CA TRP A 49 -11.98 -9.25 0.27
C TRP A 49 -11.05 -8.05 0.48
N LEU A 50 -11.58 -6.82 0.43
CA LEU A 50 -10.78 -5.60 0.68
C LEU A 50 -10.13 -5.59 2.08
N ASN A 51 -10.88 -6.01 3.10
CA ASN A 51 -10.33 -6.13 4.45
C ASN A 51 -9.25 -7.21 4.55
N GLY A 52 -9.38 -8.29 3.77
CA GLY A 52 -8.35 -9.33 3.62
C GLY A 52 -7.05 -8.76 3.06
N GLU A 53 -7.13 -7.99 1.98
CA GLU A 53 -5.98 -7.30 1.37
C GLU A 53 -5.33 -6.31 2.35
N LEU A 54 -6.12 -5.47 3.01
CA LEU A 54 -5.62 -4.53 4.03
C LEU A 54 -4.90 -5.27 5.17
N SER A 55 -5.49 -6.36 5.66
CA SER A 55 -4.89 -7.18 6.72
C SER A 55 -3.59 -7.83 6.27
N GLN A 56 -3.52 -8.30 5.03
CA GLN A 56 -2.28 -8.82 4.44
C GLN A 56 -1.20 -7.73 4.37
N ARG A 57 -1.51 -6.53 3.87
CA ARG A 57 -0.51 -5.44 3.80
C ARG A 57 -0.01 -5.04 5.19
N ARG A 58 -0.89 -4.99 6.20
CA ARG A 58 -0.49 -4.74 7.59
C ARG A 58 0.41 -5.84 8.17
N ARG A 59 0.13 -7.12 7.86
CA ARG A 59 1.03 -8.22 8.24
C ARG A 59 2.40 -8.09 7.57
N GLU A 60 2.46 -7.72 6.29
CA GLU A 60 3.74 -7.48 5.62
C GLU A 60 4.55 -6.34 6.26
N VAL A 61 3.88 -5.26 6.70
CA VAL A 61 4.51 -4.18 7.48
C VAL A 61 5.11 -4.74 8.78
N GLN A 62 4.32 -5.48 9.57
CA GLN A 62 4.77 -6.07 10.84
C GLN A 62 5.96 -7.02 10.64
N ASN A 63 5.86 -7.94 9.68
CA ASN A 63 6.93 -8.89 9.35
C ASN A 63 8.20 -8.16 8.89
N THR A 64 8.06 -7.07 8.13
CA THR A 64 9.21 -6.28 7.67
C THR A 64 9.89 -5.53 8.82
N CYS A 65 9.12 -5.02 9.80
CA CYS A 65 9.68 -4.43 11.01
C CYS A 65 10.47 -5.45 11.83
N LEU A 66 9.93 -6.66 12.02
CA LEU A 66 10.65 -7.74 12.72
C LEU A 66 11.95 -8.11 11.99
N ALA A 67 11.91 -8.23 10.66
CA ALA A 67 13.11 -8.52 9.87
C ALA A 67 14.18 -7.41 9.96
N LEU A 68 13.76 -6.13 10.00
CA LEU A 68 14.67 -5.01 10.21
C LEU A 68 15.35 -5.08 11.59
N GLU A 69 14.56 -5.38 12.63
CA GLU A 69 15.06 -5.55 13.98
C GLU A 69 16.06 -6.70 14.07
N GLU A 70 15.69 -7.88 13.58
CA GLU A 70 16.55 -9.06 13.58
C GLU A 70 17.87 -8.81 12.84
N ARG A 71 17.80 -8.11 11.70
CA ARG A 71 18.99 -7.76 10.91
C ARG A 71 19.90 -6.81 11.68
N ALA A 72 19.35 -5.75 12.27
CA ALA A 72 20.13 -4.80 13.07
C ALA A 72 20.80 -5.48 14.28
N GLN A 73 20.08 -6.39 14.96
CA GLN A 73 20.65 -7.18 16.06
C GLN A 73 21.77 -8.11 15.58
N ARG A 74 21.63 -8.74 14.41
CA ARG A 74 22.67 -9.59 13.82
C ARG A 74 23.92 -8.80 13.49
N ASP A 75 23.77 -7.64 12.82
CA ASP A 75 24.89 -6.78 12.46
C ASP A 75 25.66 -6.34 13.72
N ALA A 76 24.94 -5.95 14.79
CA ALA A 76 25.56 -5.61 16.08
C ALA A 76 26.33 -6.78 16.72
N ARG A 77 25.82 -8.02 16.62
CA ARG A 77 26.54 -9.22 17.11
C ARG A 77 27.81 -9.45 16.29
N ASP A 78 27.75 -9.32 14.97
CA ASP A 78 28.91 -9.50 14.10
C ASP A 78 29.99 -8.46 14.39
N ASP A 79 29.60 -7.21 14.63
CA ASP A 79 30.51 -6.14 15.01
C ASP A 79 31.18 -6.42 16.35
N PHE A 80 30.41 -6.87 17.36
CA PHE A 80 30.95 -7.28 18.65
C PHE A 80 31.97 -8.42 18.51
N HIS A 81 31.65 -9.45 17.72
CA HIS A 81 32.56 -10.58 17.50
C HIS A 81 33.82 -10.18 16.74
N LYS A 82 33.73 -9.29 15.74
CA LYS A 82 34.90 -8.74 15.07
C LYS A 82 35.79 -7.99 16.05
N TRP A 83 35.22 -7.10 16.86
CA TRP A 83 35.96 -6.38 17.90
C TRP A 83 36.69 -7.35 18.84
N PHE A 84 35.93 -8.26 19.44
CA PHE A 84 36.42 -9.12 20.51
C PHE A 84 37.41 -10.18 20.01
N SER A 85 37.14 -10.81 18.87
CA SER A 85 37.91 -11.97 18.39
C SER A 85 39.04 -11.61 17.43
N THR A 86 38.97 -10.48 16.73
CA THR A 86 40.02 -10.08 15.75
C THR A 86 40.87 -8.92 16.23
N GLY A 87 40.52 -8.28 17.35
CA GLY A 87 41.27 -7.16 17.91
C GLY A 87 41.20 -5.87 17.09
N LEU A 88 40.24 -5.77 16.16
CA LEU A 88 40.01 -4.56 15.36
C LEU A 88 39.66 -3.37 16.27
N MET A 89 40.11 -2.18 15.90
CA MET A 89 39.84 -0.98 16.68
C MET A 89 38.37 -0.57 16.57
N PHE A 90 37.81 0.03 17.64
CA PHE A 90 36.43 0.50 17.65
C PHE A 90 36.06 1.39 16.46
N ARG A 91 36.97 2.27 16.04
CA ARG A 91 36.75 3.17 14.90
C ARG A 91 36.53 2.41 13.58
N GLU A 92 37.33 1.39 13.33
CA GLU A 92 37.23 0.60 12.10
C GLU A 92 35.92 -0.20 12.06
N ILE A 93 35.42 -0.60 13.22
CA ILE A 93 34.16 -1.31 13.37
C ILE A 93 32.99 -0.35 13.25
N SER A 94 33.04 0.82 13.91
CA SER A 94 31.96 1.81 13.84
C SER A 94 31.73 2.30 12.42
N ASP A 95 32.79 2.57 11.68
CA ASP A 95 32.69 3.08 10.31
C ASP A 95 32.04 2.04 9.39
N ARG A 96 32.49 0.77 9.47
CA ARG A 96 31.91 -0.34 8.69
C ARG A 96 30.48 -0.70 9.13
N SER A 97 30.21 -0.65 10.43
CA SER A 97 28.89 -0.89 11.01
C SER A 97 27.89 0.12 10.50
N TRP A 98 28.26 1.41 10.53
CA TRP A 98 27.42 2.50 10.04
C TRP A 98 27.13 2.37 8.54
N ASP A 99 28.14 2.05 7.73
CA ASP A 99 27.96 1.85 6.29
C ASP A 99 27.03 0.68 6.00
N ASN A 100 27.21 -0.46 6.68
CA ASN A 100 26.32 -1.61 6.54
C ASN A 100 24.89 -1.26 6.96
N HIS A 101 24.72 -0.52 8.06
CA HIS A 101 23.41 -0.13 8.56
C HIS A 101 22.70 0.88 7.64
N THR A 102 23.46 1.77 7.01
CA THR A 102 22.92 2.87 6.20
C THR A 102 22.68 2.45 4.76
N TYR A 103 23.66 1.79 4.15
CA TYR A 103 23.71 1.51 2.72
C TYR A 103 23.66 0.02 2.36
N GLY A 104 23.62 -0.87 3.36
CA GLY A 104 23.48 -2.31 3.14
C GLY A 104 22.23 -2.63 2.32
N PHE A 105 22.41 -3.37 1.23
CA PHE A 105 21.35 -3.70 0.27
C PHE A 105 20.12 -4.33 0.95
N GLU A 106 20.32 -5.21 1.94
CA GLU A 106 19.22 -5.87 2.62
C GLU A 106 18.38 -4.90 3.47
N LEU A 107 19.03 -4.01 4.24
CA LEU A 107 18.32 -2.99 5.03
C LEU A 107 17.64 -1.98 4.12
N TRP A 108 18.28 -1.57 3.03
CA TRP A 108 17.66 -0.74 2.01
C TRP A 108 16.39 -1.41 1.42
N ARG A 109 16.48 -2.70 1.07
CA ARG A 109 15.36 -3.48 0.54
C ARG A 109 14.22 -3.58 1.56
N LEU A 110 14.54 -3.85 2.82
CA LEU A 110 13.54 -3.93 3.89
C LEU A 110 12.87 -2.59 4.18
N ARG A 111 13.63 -1.49 4.24
CA ARG A 111 13.08 -0.12 4.39
C ARG A 111 12.16 0.23 3.21
N THR A 112 12.56 -0.12 1.99
CA THR A 112 11.73 0.06 0.78
C THR A 112 10.44 -0.75 0.88
N LYS A 113 10.54 -2.02 1.24
CA LYS A 113 9.38 -2.91 1.46
C LYS A 113 8.41 -2.34 2.50
N LEU A 114 8.94 -1.85 3.62
CA LEU A 114 8.17 -1.21 4.69
C LEU A 114 7.40 0.01 4.17
N ALA A 115 8.08 0.89 3.43
CA ALA A 115 7.48 2.09 2.86
C ALA A 115 6.34 1.75 1.88
N VAL A 116 6.57 0.79 0.98
CA VAL A 116 5.58 0.33 -0.01
C VAL A 116 4.34 -0.22 0.69
N TYR A 117 4.49 -1.19 1.61
CA TYR A 117 3.33 -1.80 2.25
C TYR A 117 2.61 -0.87 3.22
N SER A 118 3.33 0.02 3.91
CA SER A 118 2.71 1.01 4.79
C SER A 118 1.84 1.98 4.00
N ARG A 119 2.35 2.50 2.87
CA ARG A 119 1.57 3.34 1.96
C ARG A 119 0.38 2.57 1.39
N ALA A 120 0.60 1.32 0.96
CA ALA A 120 -0.45 0.49 0.40
C ALA A 120 -1.60 0.24 1.38
N ALA A 121 -1.27 -0.08 2.63
CA ALA A 121 -2.26 -0.23 3.69
C ALA A 121 -3.03 1.07 3.95
N GLY A 122 -2.37 2.23 3.90
CA GLY A 122 -3.02 3.54 4.01
C GLY A 122 -4.02 3.80 2.89
N TYR A 123 -3.62 3.60 1.63
CA TYR A 123 -4.53 3.75 0.49
C TYR A 123 -5.72 2.79 0.56
N LEU A 124 -5.48 1.50 0.87
CA LEU A 124 -6.56 0.51 1.01
C LEU A 124 -7.55 0.88 2.12
N GLN A 125 -7.05 1.40 3.24
CA GLN A 125 -7.91 1.87 4.33
C GLN A 125 -8.83 3.00 3.86
N GLU A 126 -8.31 3.97 3.11
CA GLU A 126 -9.12 5.07 2.57
C GLU A 126 -10.10 4.62 1.48
N ILE A 127 -9.71 3.66 0.61
CA ILE A 127 -10.60 3.03 -0.38
C ILE A 127 -11.80 2.38 0.33
N ILE A 128 -11.56 1.65 1.41
CA ILE A 128 -12.64 1.02 2.21
C ILE A 128 -13.50 2.08 2.89
N LEU A 129 -12.90 3.13 3.46
CA LEU A 129 -13.64 4.21 4.12
C LEU A 129 -14.51 4.98 3.13
N MET A 130 -14.04 5.21 1.91
CA MET A 130 -14.82 5.86 0.84
C MET A 130 -16.11 5.10 0.56
N ALA A 131 -16.05 3.77 0.52
CA ALA A 131 -17.19 2.91 0.22
C ALA A 131 -18.15 2.69 1.40
N THR A 132 -17.69 2.91 2.63
CA THR A 132 -18.46 2.61 3.85
C THR A 132 -19.02 3.86 4.53
N ARG A 133 -18.42 5.04 4.32
CA ARG A 133 -18.95 6.31 4.82
C ARG A 133 -20.11 6.77 3.95
N LYS A 134 -21.28 6.96 4.56
CA LYS A 134 -22.38 7.69 3.91
C LYS A 134 -21.93 9.14 3.73
N ARG A 135 -21.83 9.59 2.48
CA ARG A 135 -21.57 11.00 2.18
C ARG A 135 -22.82 11.82 2.47
N ASP A 136 -22.71 12.80 3.37
CA ASP A 136 -23.75 13.82 3.52
C ASP A 136 -23.79 14.65 2.23
N ARG A 137 -24.84 14.48 1.42
CA ARG A 137 -25.08 15.17 0.13
C ARG A 137 -25.33 16.70 0.29
N LYS A 138 -24.89 17.32 1.39
CA LYS A 138 -25.16 18.72 1.74
C LYS A 138 -24.26 19.73 1.02
N SER A 139 -23.21 19.31 0.31
CA SER A 139 -22.22 20.24 -0.26
C SER A 139 -22.65 20.95 -1.55
N GLY A 140 -23.79 20.60 -2.17
CA GLY A 140 -24.28 21.29 -3.37
C GLY A 140 -23.41 21.16 -4.64
N VAL A 141 -22.25 20.50 -4.55
CA VAL A 141 -21.38 20.19 -5.69
C VAL A 141 -21.85 18.87 -6.31
N SER A 142 -22.05 18.86 -7.63
CA SER A 142 -22.42 17.64 -8.36
C SER A 142 -21.29 16.61 -8.29
N LEU A 143 -21.63 15.34 -8.04
CA LEU A 143 -20.70 14.21 -8.01
C LEU A 143 -19.91 14.06 -9.32
N GLU A 144 -20.50 14.44 -10.45
CA GLU A 144 -19.81 14.46 -11.74
C GLU A 144 -18.71 15.53 -11.78
N LEU A 145 -18.95 16.71 -11.21
CA LEU A 145 -17.99 17.80 -11.17
C LEU A 145 -16.79 17.48 -10.28
N GLU A 146 -17.02 16.75 -9.18
CA GLU A 146 -15.93 16.23 -8.34
C GLU A 146 -15.10 15.19 -9.10
N LEU A 147 -15.74 14.25 -9.80
CA LEU A 147 -15.04 13.23 -10.59
C LEU A 147 -14.26 13.83 -11.76
N GLU A 148 -14.77 14.88 -12.40
CA GLU A 148 -14.04 15.63 -13.43
C GLU A 148 -12.82 16.35 -12.85
N ALA A 149 -12.97 16.99 -11.68
CA ALA A 149 -11.86 17.67 -11.00
C ALA A 149 -10.76 16.71 -10.53
N MET A 150 -11.09 15.44 -10.25
CA MET A 150 -10.11 14.40 -9.91
C MET A 150 -9.19 14.03 -11.08
N GLY A 151 -9.59 14.32 -12.32
CA GLY A 151 -8.83 13.94 -13.51
C GLY A 151 -8.70 12.43 -13.69
N CYS A 152 -7.76 12.02 -14.53
CA CYS A 152 -7.43 10.62 -14.80
C CYS A 152 -6.41 10.09 -13.79
N ALA A 153 -6.44 8.79 -13.49
CA ALA A 153 -5.37 8.17 -12.69
C ALA A 153 -4.04 8.27 -13.46
N PRO A 154 -2.89 8.45 -12.79
CA PRO A 154 -1.60 8.66 -13.46
C PRO A 154 -1.25 7.60 -14.51
N SER A 155 -1.60 6.34 -14.25
CA SER A 155 -1.37 5.19 -15.13
C SER A 155 -2.26 5.15 -16.38
N THR A 156 -3.36 5.88 -16.39
CA THR A 156 -4.28 5.94 -17.54
C THR A 156 -3.86 6.96 -18.59
N HIS A 157 -2.86 7.81 -18.32
CA HIS A 157 -2.29 8.71 -19.32
C HIS A 157 -1.55 7.97 -20.45
N SER A 158 -1.08 6.74 -20.21
CA SER A 158 -0.42 5.89 -21.20
C SER A 158 -1.36 5.22 -22.22
N ILE A 159 -2.68 5.44 -22.12
CA ILE A 159 -3.69 4.80 -22.99
C ILE A 159 -4.25 5.78 -24.05
N GLN A 160 -3.77 7.03 -24.07
CA GLN A 160 -4.08 7.97 -25.15
C GLN A 160 -2.82 8.19 -26.01
N ALA A 161 -2.69 7.36 -27.05
CA ALA A 161 -1.96 7.67 -28.26
C ALA A 161 -2.86 7.33 -29.45
#